data_AF-A0A0A2E694-F1
#
_entry.id   AF-A0A0A2E694-F1
#
_cell.length_a   1.000
_cell.length_b   1.000
_cell.length_c   1.000
_cell.angle_alpha   90.00
_cell.angle_beta   90.00
_cell.angle_gamma   90.00
#
_symmetry.space_group_name_H-M   'P 1'
#
loop_
_entity.id
_entity.type
_entity.pdbx_description
1 polymer ?
#
loop_
_entity_poly.entity_id
_entity_poly.type
_entity_poly.pdbx_seq_one_letter_code
_entity_poly.pdbx_strand_id
1 'polypeptide(L)'
;MNRYTIRLVIFSAALSLFFTGCDRAKKKGAELLLRRTDSARIAGDYALAYSLLDTLNNTYLTDTVSRREGITLRKVIMLDEAKRNLNYIDSVSPQLQQAIEKAMAGFVKVHNEEYNTTVEYYLPNLLPEKNLQRSYLRASANEYGGFILTSVYRGSRALDHTAVCLTPNGNLSPVYTSVVPYDGGLNYRYRDGGTYVELVTYPVAESMSIGDLFTQAVREKLTIKMDYLAGENKVMNTIRLSAEDILAISRTAELAHLLGEQNRLRKNAETARKRIERLESGKQIEN
;
A
#
# COMPACT_ATOMS: atom_id res chain seq x y z
N MET A 1 2.37 35.59 76.12
CA MET A 1 2.16 34.93 74.82
C MET A 1 3.22 35.40 73.84
N ASN A 2 4.12 34.50 73.46
CA ASN A 2 5.39 34.82 72.81
C ASN A 2 5.17 35.14 71.32
N ARG A 3 5.64 36.29 70.83
CA ARG A 3 5.46 36.74 69.42
C ARG A 3 6.13 35.80 68.40
N TYR A 4 6.98 34.88 68.86
CA TYR A 4 7.69 33.90 68.06
C TYR A 4 6.90 32.62 67.77
N THR A 5 5.98 32.19 68.64
CA THR A 5 5.19 30.95 68.40
C THR A 5 4.05 31.16 67.39
N ILE A 6 3.51 32.37 67.28
CA ILE A 6 2.45 32.68 66.30
C ILE A 6 3.01 32.77 64.85
N ARG A 7 4.24 33.27 64.67
CA ARG A 7 4.90 33.33 63.35
C ARG A 7 5.30 31.95 62.81
N LEU A 8 5.64 31.00 63.68
CA LEU A 8 6.06 29.65 63.28
C LEU A 8 4.89 28.77 62.80
N VAL A 9 3.69 28.96 63.38
CA VAL A 9 2.48 28.21 62.99
C VAL A 9 1.88 28.73 61.67
N ILE A 10 2.01 30.03 61.37
CA ILE A 10 1.52 30.61 60.12
C ILE A 10 2.39 30.20 58.92
N PHE A 11 3.71 30.02 59.13
CA PHE A 11 4.62 29.58 58.07
C PHE A 11 4.49 28.07 57.74
N SER A 12 4.13 27.22 58.73
CA SER A 12 3.88 25.80 58.50
C SER A 12 2.51 25.51 57.86
N ALA A 13 1.50 26.34 58.12
CA ALA A 13 0.19 26.26 57.47
C ALA A 13 0.23 26.78 56.01
N ALA A 14 1.05 27.80 55.70
CA ALA A 14 1.22 28.30 54.34
C ALA A 14 1.96 27.31 53.43
N LEU A 15 2.94 26.55 53.98
CA LEU A 15 3.70 25.57 53.20
C LEU A 15 2.88 24.31 52.85
N SER A 16 1.90 23.94 53.67
CA SER A 16 0.96 22.84 53.39
C SER A 16 -0.14 23.22 52.38
N LEU A 17 -0.45 24.52 52.23
CA LEU A 17 -1.36 25.04 51.19
C LEU A 17 -0.71 25.08 49.78
N PHE A 18 0.62 25.23 49.68
CA PHE A 18 1.32 25.18 48.38
C PHE A 18 1.41 23.76 47.81
N PHE A 19 1.57 22.72 48.64
CA PHE A 19 1.59 21.33 48.18
C PHE A 19 0.20 20.85 47.71
N THR A 20 -0.88 21.23 48.39
CA THR A 20 -2.25 20.83 48.00
C THR A 20 -2.75 21.54 46.73
N GLY A 21 -2.30 22.76 46.45
CA GLY A 21 -2.64 23.49 45.23
C GLY A 21 -2.06 22.86 43.96
N CYS A 22 -0.84 22.34 44.03
CA CYS A 22 -0.16 21.70 42.90
C CYS A 22 -0.83 20.38 42.51
N ASP A 23 -1.22 19.55 43.49
CA ASP A 23 -1.93 18.29 43.23
C ASP A 23 -3.34 18.51 42.67
N ARG A 24 -4.05 19.53 43.15
CA ARG A 24 -5.40 19.87 42.65
C ARG A 24 -5.36 20.39 41.21
N ALA A 25 -4.35 21.19 40.86
CA ALA A 25 -4.15 21.68 39.50
C ALA A 25 -3.75 20.55 38.54
N LYS A 26 -2.87 19.63 38.99
CA LYS A 26 -2.49 18.45 38.21
C LYS A 26 -3.69 17.55 37.90
N LYS A 27 -4.51 17.25 38.91
CA LYS A 27 -5.72 16.43 38.75
C LYS A 27 -6.70 17.05 37.74
N LYS A 28 -6.95 18.36 37.83
CA LYS A 28 -7.81 19.08 36.87
C LYS A 28 -7.27 19.04 35.43
N GLY A 29 -5.96 19.11 35.25
CA GLY A 29 -5.33 19.03 33.94
C GLY A 29 -5.47 17.64 33.31
N ALA A 30 -5.28 16.58 34.11
CA ALA A 30 -5.47 15.20 33.66
C ALA A 30 -6.94 14.92 33.27
N GLU A 31 -7.90 15.36 34.08
CA GLU A 31 -9.33 15.26 33.77
C GLU A 31 -9.70 16.01 32.48
N LEU A 32 -9.09 17.19 32.24
CA LEU A 32 -9.31 17.95 31.00
C LEU A 32 -8.79 17.20 29.77
N LEU A 33 -7.62 16.57 29.86
CA LEU A 33 -7.08 15.75 28.76
C LEU A 33 -7.99 14.55 28.45
N LEU A 34 -8.50 13.87 29.48
CA LEU A 34 -9.44 12.75 29.30
C LEU A 34 -10.74 13.21 28.62
N ARG A 35 -11.31 14.35 29.02
CA ARG A 35 -12.51 14.93 28.38
C ARG A 35 -12.27 15.33 26.92
N ARG A 36 -11.12 15.96 26.63
CA ARG A 36 -10.74 16.31 25.26
C ARG A 36 -10.50 15.08 24.40
N THR A 37 -9.91 14.04 24.98
CA THR A 37 -9.70 12.75 24.34
C THR A 37 -11.04 12.14 23.94
N ASP A 38 -12.01 12.11 24.86
CA ASP A 38 -13.34 11.57 24.56
C ASP A 38 -14.09 12.40 23.52
N SER A 39 -13.94 13.72 23.55
CA SER A 39 -14.50 14.62 22.52
C SER A 39 -13.90 14.34 21.14
N ALA A 40 -12.57 14.16 21.05
CA ALA A 40 -11.89 13.81 19.81
C ALA A 40 -12.32 12.43 19.29
N ARG A 41 -12.49 11.44 20.19
CA ARG A 41 -13.05 10.12 19.87
C ARG A 41 -14.44 10.22 19.26
N ILE A 42 -15.36 10.97 19.88
CA ILE A 42 -16.74 11.16 19.40
C ILE A 42 -16.75 11.86 18.04
N ALA A 43 -15.85 12.83 17.83
CA ALA A 43 -15.68 13.49 16.54
C ALA A 43 -15.02 12.60 15.46
N GLY A 44 -14.52 11.41 15.83
CA GLY A 44 -13.80 10.51 14.94
C GLY A 44 -12.36 10.94 14.62
N ASP A 45 -11.81 11.90 15.37
CA ASP A 45 -10.40 12.31 15.29
C ASP A 45 -9.55 11.44 16.22
N TYR A 46 -9.31 10.20 15.79
CA TYR A 46 -8.57 9.23 16.59
C TYR A 46 -7.09 9.58 16.72
N ALA A 47 -6.50 10.26 15.73
CA ALA A 47 -5.11 10.72 15.80
C ALA A 47 -4.92 11.73 16.94
N LEU A 48 -5.83 12.73 17.03
CA LEU A 48 -5.84 13.66 18.14
C LEU A 48 -6.12 12.95 19.47
N ALA A 49 -7.09 12.02 19.51
CA ALA A 49 -7.40 11.27 20.72
C ALA A 49 -6.18 10.48 21.25
N TYR A 50 -5.42 9.80 20.40
CA TYR A 50 -4.19 9.11 20.81
C TYR A 50 -3.11 10.09 21.30
N SER A 51 -2.90 11.20 20.60
CA SER A 51 -1.92 12.23 21.00
C SER A 51 -2.23 12.81 22.39
N LEU A 52 -3.51 13.04 22.70
CA LEU A 52 -3.95 13.52 24.01
C LEU A 52 -3.72 12.47 25.10
N LEU A 53 -3.94 11.18 24.82
CA LEU A 53 -3.62 10.09 25.76
C LEU A 53 -2.12 9.91 25.98
N ASP A 54 -1.31 10.08 24.94
CA ASP A 54 0.15 10.02 25.06
C ASP A 54 0.65 11.19 25.93
N THR A 55 0.08 12.38 25.72
CA THR A 55 0.32 13.55 26.58
C THR A 55 -0.07 13.26 28.03
N LEU A 56 -1.25 12.68 28.27
CA LEU A 56 -1.69 12.29 29.61
C LEU A 56 -0.67 11.36 30.29
N ASN A 57 -0.20 10.34 29.57
CA ASN A 57 0.76 9.37 30.09
C ASN A 57 2.14 9.97 30.37
N ASN A 58 2.59 10.92 29.54
CA ASN A 58 3.90 11.55 29.67
C ASN A 58 3.91 12.65 30.75
N THR A 59 2.84 13.42 30.87
CA THR A 59 2.76 14.57 31.78
C THR A 59 2.34 14.19 33.20
N TYR A 60 1.49 13.17 33.37
CA TYR A 60 0.88 12.82 34.66
C TYR A 60 1.32 11.45 35.18
N LEU A 61 2.64 11.19 35.21
CA LEU A 61 3.24 9.89 35.55
C LEU A 61 2.77 9.32 36.91
N THR A 62 2.59 10.17 37.92
CA THR A 62 2.20 9.75 39.28
C THR A 62 0.69 9.64 39.49
N ASP A 63 -0.13 10.11 38.54
CA ASP A 63 -1.60 10.04 38.63
C ASP A 63 -2.10 8.69 38.08
N THR A 64 -2.06 7.67 38.94
CA THR A 64 -2.42 6.30 38.57
C THR A 64 -3.90 6.14 38.22
N VAL A 65 -4.79 6.99 38.77
CA VAL A 65 -6.23 6.95 38.50
C VAL A 65 -6.49 7.44 37.08
N SER A 66 -6.06 8.66 36.75
CA SER A 66 -6.25 9.23 35.41
C SER A 66 -5.57 8.37 34.33
N ARG A 67 -4.42 7.76 34.64
CA ARG A 67 -3.74 6.84 33.72
C ARG A 67 -4.53 5.54 33.49
N ARG A 68 -5.16 4.96 34.51
CA ARG A 68 -6.05 3.78 34.35
C ARG A 68 -7.29 4.12 33.53
N GLU A 69 -7.88 5.29 33.75
CA GLU A 69 -8.97 5.81 32.90
C GLU A 69 -8.50 5.99 31.46
N GLY A 70 -7.31 6.55 31.25
CA GLY A 70 -6.69 6.71 29.93
C GLY A 70 -6.45 5.38 29.20
N ILE A 71 -6.02 4.33 29.91
CA ILE A 71 -5.88 2.98 29.34
C ILE A 71 -7.24 2.44 28.89
N THR A 72 -8.27 2.59 29.73
CA THR A 72 -9.64 2.15 29.41
C THR A 72 -10.19 2.91 28.21
N LEU A 73 -10.03 4.24 28.19
CA LEU A 73 -10.45 5.09 27.09
C LEU A 73 -9.69 4.75 25.80
N ARG A 74 -8.40 4.41 25.88
CA ARG A 74 -7.62 3.91 24.73
C ARG A 74 -8.26 2.65 24.15
N LYS A 75 -8.61 1.65 24.97
CA LYS A 75 -9.28 0.42 24.49
C LYS A 75 -10.58 0.76 23.74
N VAL A 76 -11.37 1.72 24.23
CA VAL A 76 -12.61 2.19 23.57
C VAL A 76 -12.31 2.87 22.24
N ILE A 77 -11.36 3.81 22.20
CA ILE A 77 -10.93 4.48 20.95
C ILE A 77 -10.49 3.44 19.91
N MET A 78 -9.68 2.47 20.34
CA MET A 78 -9.17 1.42 19.46
C MET A 78 -10.29 0.55 18.87
N LEU A 79 -11.38 0.34 19.62
CA LEU A 79 -12.56 -0.40 19.19
C LEU A 79 -13.39 0.43 18.21
N ASP A 80 -13.65 1.70 18.53
CA ASP A 80 -14.42 2.63 17.69
C ASP A 80 -13.73 2.86 16.34
N GLU A 81 -12.42 3.07 16.35
CA GLU A 81 -11.60 3.19 15.13
C GLU A 81 -11.69 1.93 14.26
N ALA A 82 -11.55 0.75 14.86
CA ALA A 82 -11.63 -0.51 14.13
C ALA A 82 -13.03 -0.73 13.53
N LYS A 83 -14.10 -0.42 14.28
CA LYS A 83 -15.49 -0.50 13.80
C LYS A 83 -15.76 0.48 12.67
N ARG A 84 -15.30 1.73 12.79
CA ARG A 84 -15.41 2.74 11.72
C ARG A 84 -14.69 2.28 10.46
N ASN A 85 -13.47 1.77 10.58
CA ASN A 85 -12.69 1.29 9.44
C ASN A 85 -13.40 0.12 8.75
N LEU A 86 -13.96 -0.82 9.51
CA LEU A 86 -14.72 -1.94 8.94
C LEU A 86 -15.98 -1.45 8.21
N ASN A 87 -16.76 -0.56 8.81
CA ASN A 87 -17.95 0.04 8.19
C ASN A 87 -17.61 0.78 6.88
N TYR A 88 -16.47 1.49 6.84
CA TYR A 88 -15.99 2.14 5.62
C TYR A 88 -15.63 1.11 4.55
N ILE A 89 -14.92 0.04 4.92
CA ILE A 89 -14.56 -1.02 3.97
C ILE A 89 -15.81 -1.69 3.41
N ASP A 90 -16.79 -2.00 4.25
CA ASP A 90 -18.05 -2.62 3.85
C ASP A 90 -18.86 -1.70 2.92
N SER A 91 -18.75 -0.37 3.06
CA SER A 91 -19.46 0.58 2.20
C SER A 91 -18.86 0.73 0.80
N VAL A 92 -17.53 0.59 0.66
CA VAL A 92 -16.82 0.76 -0.62
C VAL A 92 -16.57 -0.54 -1.38
N SER A 93 -16.53 -1.68 -0.68
CA SER A 93 -16.21 -2.98 -1.28
C SER A 93 -17.16 -3.39 -2.42
N PRO A 94 -18.49 -3.15 -2.35
CA PRO A 94 -19.40 -3.53 -3.44
C PRO A 94 -19.12 -2.80 -4.75
N GLN A 95 -18.80 -1.49 -4.70
CA GLN A 95 -18.51 -0.75 -5.93
C GLN A 95 -17.16 -1.17 -6.52
N LEU A 96 -16.16 -1.42 -5.68
CA LEU A 96 -14.87 -1.93 -6.14
C LEU A 96 -15.01 -3.31 -6.80
N GLN A 97 -15.81 -4.20 -6.20
CA GLN A 97 -16.07 -5.53 -6.78
C GLN A 97 -16.71 -5.43 -8.16
N GLN A 98 -17.70 -4.53 -8.34
CA GLN A 98 -18.31 -4.30 -9.64
C GLN A 98 -17.32 -3.72 -10.66
N ALA A 99 -16.40 -2.84 -10.23
CA ALA A 99 -15.35 -2.30 -11.11
C ALA A 99 -14.38 -3.40 -11.56
N ILE A 100 -13.98 -4.30 -10.66
CA ILE A 100 -13.14 -5.47 -10.98
C ILE A 100 -13.83 -6.37 -11.99
N GLU A 101 -15.10 -6.73 -11.77
CA GLU A 101 -15.85 -7.59 -12.68
C GLU A 101 -15.92 -7.03 -14.10
N LYS A 102 -16.12 -5.70 -14.22
CA LYS A 102 -16.10 -5.01 -15.51
C LYS A 102 -14.70 -5.01 -16.14
N ALA A 103 -13.67 -4.68 -15.35
CA ALA A 103 -12.29 -4.62 -15.84
C ALA A 103 -11.77 -5.99 -16.30
N MET A 104 -12.17 -7.06 -15.61
CA MET A 104 -11.81 -8.45 -15.93
C MET A 104 -12.42 -8.97 -17.24
N ALA A 105 -13.38 -8.27 -17.83
CA ALA A 105 -14.02 -8.71 -19.07
C ALA A 105 -13.00 -8.93 -20.19
N GLY A 106 -12.95 -10.15 -20.74
CA GLY A 106 -12.04 -10.52 -21.82
C GLY A 106 -10.64 -10.95 -21.38
N PHE A 107 -10.33 -10.96 -20.08
CA PHE A 107 -9.11 -11.57 -19.57
C PHE A 107 -9.23 -13.10 -19.55
N VAL A 108 -8.12 -13.76 -19.87
CA VAL A 108 -7.89 -15.19 -19.71
C VAL A 108 -7.23 -15.42 -18.36
N LYS A 109 -7.87 -16.26 -17.54
CA LYS A 109 -7.34 -16.70 -16.25
C LYS A 109 -6.34 -17.84 -16.50
N VAL A 110 -5.09 -17.63 -16.13
CA VAL A 110 -4.02 -18.63 -16.22
C VAL A 110 -3.60 -18.99 -14.80
N HIS A 111 -3.66 -20.28 -14.49
CA HIS A 111 -3.12 -20.84 -13.26
C HIS A 111 -2.22 -22.01 -13.65
N ASN A 112 -0.98 -21.98 -13.19
CA ASN A 112 -0.01 -23.02 -13.50
C ASN A 112 0.49 -23.64 -12.20
N GLU A 113 -0.20 -24.69 -11.74
CA GLU A 113 0.09 -25.37 -10.47
C GLU A 113 1.54 -25.88 -10.36
N GLU A 114 2.23 -26.10 -11.48
CA GLU A 114 3.60 -26.60 -11.53
C GLU A 114 4.66 -25.51 -11.28
N TYR A 115 4.37 -24.25 -11.63
CA TYR A 115 5.36 -23.17 -11.59
C TYR A 115 4.91 -21.91 -10.84
N ASN A 116 3.61 -21.74 -10.61
CA ASN A 116 3.05 -20.54 -10.01
C ASN A 116 1.86 -20.86 -9.09
N THR A 117 2.01 -20.53 -7.81
CA THR A 117 0.92 -20.64 -6.82
C THR A 117 -0.15 -19.56 -7.00
N THR A 118 0.13 -18.54 -7.82
CA THR A 118 -0.71 -17.37 -8.02
C THR A 118 -1.44 -17.46 -9.36
N VAL A 119 -2.72 -17.09 -9.40
CA VAL A 119 -3.45 -16.87 -10.65
C VAL A 119 -3.00 -15.56 -11.29
N GLU A 120 -2.79 -15.62 -12.60
CA GLU A 120 -2.54 -14.46 -13.44
C GLU A 120 -3.65 -14.27 -14.48
N TYR A 121 -3.91 -13.00 -14.80
CA TYR A 121 -4.88 -12.58 -15.78
C TYR A 121 -4.15 -11.96 -16.98
N TYR A 122 -4.40 -12.51 -18.16
CA TYR A 122 -3.82 -12.05 -19.42
C TYR A 122 -4.91 -11.58 -20.37
N LEU A 123 -4.66 -10.50 -21.12
CA LEU A 123 -5.42 -10.28 -22.34
C LEU A 123 -4.90 -11.21 -23.46
N PRO A 124 -5.79 -11.79 -24.31
CA PRO A 124 -5.40 -12.80 -25.28
C PRO A 124 -4.24 -12.39 -26.20
N ASN A 125 -4.19 -11.12 -26.62
CA ASN A 125 -3.14 -10.60 -27.51
C ASN A 125 -1.76 -10.52 -26.85
N LEU A 126 -1.68 -10.58 -25.51
CA LEU A 126 -0.43 -10.59 -24.74
C LEU A 126 0.03 -12.02 -24.40
N LEU A 127 -0.73 -13.05 -24.78
CA LEU A 127 -0.34 -14.44 -24.56
C LEU A 127 0.80 -14.88 -25.50
N PRO A 128 1.76 -15.71 -25.04
CA PRO A 128 2.87 -16.17 -25.87
C PRO A 128 2.46 -16.82 -27.18
N GLU A 129 1.38 -17.59 -27.18
CA GLU A 129 0.87 -18.33 -28.35
C GLU A 129 0.41 -17.41 -29.48
N LYS A 130 0.04 -16.15 -29.16
CA LYS A 130 -0.34 -15.14 -30.14
C LYS A 130 0.85 -14.35 -30.70
N ASN A 131 2.05 -14.55 -30.14
CA ASN A 131 3.22 -13.72 -30.40
C ASN A 131 4.47 -14.50 -30.83
N LEU A 132 4.31 -15.74 -31.31
CA LEU A 132 5.41 -16.64 -31.67
C LEU A 132 6.36 -16.10 -32.76
N GLN A 133 5.92 -15.12 -33.56
CA GLN A 133 6.67 -14.58 -34.70
C GLN A 133 7.12 -13.13 -34.51
N ARG A 134 6.97 -12.55 -33.32
CA ARG A 134 7.38 -11.16 -33.07
C ARG A 134 7.99 -10.96 -31.69
N SER A 135 8.78 -9.90 -31.61
CA SER A 135 9.17 -9.28 -30.34
C SER A 135 8.00 -8.42 -29.83
N TYR A 136 7.75 -8.44 -28.53
CA TYR A 136 6.63 -7.72 -27.90
C TYR A 136 6.88 -7.47 -26.41
N LEU A 137 6.00 -6.68 -25.80
CA LEU A 137 5.95 -6.47 -24.36
C LEU A 137 4.74 -7.21 -23.81
N ARG A 138 4.99 -8.12 -22.87
CA ARG A 138 3.97 -8.94 -22.21
C ARG A 138 3.61 -8.32 -20.87
N ALA A 139 2.32 -8.31 -20.54
CA ALA A 139 1.85 -7.89 -19.23
C ALA A 139 0.77 -8.84 -18.68
N SER A 140 0.78 -9.06 -17.37
CA SER A 140 -0.31 -9.69 -16.63
C SER A 140 -0.60 -8.98 -15.32
N ALA A 141 -1.81 -9.19 -14.80
CA ALA A 141 -2.16 -8.84 -13.44
C ALA A 141 -2.30 -10.13 -12.64
N ASN A 142 -1.73 -10.19 -11.44
CA ASN A 142 -1.96 -11.31 -10.53
C ASN A 142 -3.13 -11.03 -9.58
N GLU A 143 -3.65 -12.07 -8.94
CA GLU A 143 -4.78 -12.00 -8.00
C GLU A 143 -4.59 -11.09 -6.78
N TYR A 144 -3.35 -10.66 -6.50
CA TYR A 144 -3.01 -9.76 -5.40
C TYR A 144 -2.81 -8.31 -5.85
N GLY A 145 -2.98 -8.01 -7.15
CA GLY A 145 -2.77 -6.69 -7.75
C GLY A 145 -1.35 -6.42 -8.23
N GLY A 146 -0.51 -7.45 -8.34
CA GLY A 146 0.81 -7.30 -8.94
C GLY A 146 0.68 -7.18 -10.46
N PHE A 147 1.15 -6.06 -11.00
CA PHE A 147 1.34 -5.88 -12.44
C PHE A 147 2.72 -6.42 -12.84
N ILE A 148 2.73 -7.48 -13.64
CA ILE A 148 3.93 -8.19 -14.08
C ILE A 148 4.20 -7.78 -15.51
N LEU A 149 5.42 -7.30 -15.78
CA LEU A 149 5.84 -6.83 -17.10
C LEU A 149 7.07 -7.61 -17.55
N THR A 150 7.01 -8.15 -18.77
CA THR A 150 8.10 -8.94 -19.36
C THR A 150 8.36 -8.48 -20.78
N SER A 151 9.58 -8.03 -21.09
CA SER A 151 10.00 -7.85 -22.47
C SER A 151 10.32 -9.21 -23.09
N VAL A 152 9.82 -9.45 -24.30
CA VAL A 152 10.10 -10.68 -25.04
C VAL A 152 10.72 -10.31 -26.38
N TYR A 153 11.99 -10.63 -26.55
CA TYR A 153 12.68 -10.51 -27.82
C TYR A 153 12.68 -11.86 -28.55
N ARG A 154 12.41 -11.82 -29.86
CA ARG A 154 12.53 -12.97 -30.78
C ARG A 154 13.26 -12.50 -32.04
N GLY A 155 14.34 -13.16 -32.41
CA GLY A 155 15.10 -12.78 -33.61
C GLY A 155 16.21 -13.75 -34.03
N SER A 156 16.91 -13.39 -35.09
CA SER A 156 17.94 -14.24 -35.74
C SER A 156 19.29 -14.25 -35.01
N ARG A 157 19.50 -13.32 -34.07
CA ARG A 157 20.69 -13.24 -33.22
C ARG A 157 20.30 -12.88 -31.79
N ALA A 158 21.13 -13.27 -30.83
CA ALA A 158 21.02 -12.77 -29.46
C ALA A 158 21.24 -11.25 -29.41
N LEU A 159 20.49 -10.56 -28.55
CA LEU A 159 20.73 -9.19 -28.11
C LEU A 159 21.42 -9.15 -26.76
N ASP A 160 21.27 -10.20 -25.95
CA ASP A 160 21.66 -10.25 -24.55
C ASP A 160 21.05 -9.11 -23.73
N HIS A 161 19.79 -8.76 -24.02
CA HIS A 161 19.15 -7.61 -23.39
C HIS A 161 18.89 -7.83 -21.90
N THR A 162 18.92 -6.72 -21.16
CA THR A 162 18.77 -6.69 -19.70
C THR A 162 17.77 -5.61 -19.25
N ALA A 163 17.41 -4.69 -20.14
CA ALA A 163 16.47 -3.62 -19.88
C ALA A 163 15.75 -3.21 -21.17
N VAL A 164 14.70 -2.39 -21.04
CA VAL A 164 14.09 -1.66 -22.16
C VAL A 164 13.95 -0.18 -21.85
N CYS A 165 13.89 0.63 -22.90
CA CYS A 165 13.46 2.02 -22.83
C CYS A 165 12.14 2.18 -23.61
N LEU A 166 11.14 2.77 -22.96
CA LEU A 166 9.84 3.08 -23.53
C LEU A 166 9.79 4.58 -23.83
N THR A 167 9.61 4.92 -25.11
CA THR A 167 9.53 6.31 -25.58
C THR A 167 8.16 6.54 -26.20
N PRO A 168 7.24 7.24 -25.51
CA PRO A 168 6.01 7.73 -26.12
C PRO A 168 6.32 8.80 -27.17
N ASN A 169 5.49 8.92 -28.20
CA ASN A 169 5.52 10.12 -29.04
C ASN A 169 4.86 11.28 -28.27
N GLY A 170 5.46 12.46 -28.27
CA GLY A 170 4.96 13.62 -27.51
C GLY A 170 5.94 14.12 -26.46
N ASN A 171 5.43 14.82 -25.43
CA ASN A 171 6.24 15.50 -24.42
C ASN A 171 6.55 14.64 -23.18
N LEU A 172 6.16 13.37 -23.18
CA LEU A 172 6.46 12.46 -22.08
C LEU A 172 7.92 12.01 -22.15
N SER A 173 8.60 12.07 -21.01
CA SER A 173 9.97 11.59 -20.89
C SER A 173 10.05 10.08 -21.16
N PRO A 174 11.14 9.60 -21.80
CA PRO A 174 11.40 8.17 -21.91
C PRO A 174 11.51 7.53 -20.52
N VAL A 175 10.97 6.32 -20.38
CA VAL A 175 11.04 5.53 -19.15
C VAL A 175 11.94 4.34 -19.38
N TYR A 176 12.91 4.15 -18.49
CA TYR A 176 13.85 3.03 -18.50
C TYR A 176 13.43 2.02 -17.45
N THR A 177 13.55 0.73 -17.77
CA THR A 177 13.47 -0.31 -16.76
C THR A 177 14.80 -0.47 -16.03
N SER A 178 14.76 -1.02 -14.81
CA SER A 178 15.95 -1.53 -14.13
C SER A 178 16.66 -2.56 -14.99
N VAL A 179 18.00 -2.59 -14.85
CA VAL A 179 18.82 -3.64 -15.43
C VAL A 179 18.57 -4.94 -14.66
N VAL A 180 18.12 -5.97 -15.36
CA VAL A 180 18.01 -7.34 -14.84
C VAL A 180 19.09 -8.18 -15.53
N PRO A 181 20.22 -8.48 -14.85
CA PRO A 181 21.25 -9.36 -15.39
C PRO A 181 20.71 -10.76 -15.67
N TYR A 182 21.39 -11.50 -16.56
CA TYR A 182 21.05 -12.91 -16.78
C TYR A 182 21.17 -13.71 -15.49
N ASP A 183 20.08 -14.34 -15.08
CA ASP A 183 19.96 -15.13 -13.84
C ASP A 183 19.29 -16.49 -14.07
N GLY A 184 18.77 -16.76 -15.27
CA GLY A 184 18.02 -17.96 -15.59
C GLY A 184 16.61 -18.00 -14.99
N GLY A 185 16.15 -16.91 -14.37
CA GLY A 185 14.83 -16.75 -13.74
C GLY A 185 14.09 -15.55 -14.31
N LEU A 186 14.43 -14.34 -13.84
CA LEU A 186 13.83 -13.10 -14.33
C LEU A 186 14.37 -12.69 -15.70
N ASN A 187 15.62 -13.00 -15.99
CA ASN A 187 16.22 -12.89 -17.32
C ASN A 187 16.64 -14.28 -17.80
N TYR A 188 15.87 -14.81 -18.74
CA TYR A 188 16.04 -16.15 -19.30
C TYR A 188 16.13 -16.11 -20.82
N ARG A 189 16.94 -17.00 -21.39
CA ARG A 189 17.27 -17.02 -22.82
C ARG A 189 17.28 -18.45 -23.32
N TYR A 190 16.71 -18.67 -24.50
CA TYR A 190 16.69 -19.99 -25.13
C TYR A 190 16.62 -19.88 -26.66
N ARG A 191 16.68 -21.04 -27.33
CA ARG A 191 16.44 -21.13 -28.77
C ARG A 191 15.22 -22.00 -29.04
N ASP A 192 14.41 -21.54 -29.99
CA ASP A 192 13.21 -22.20 -30.45
C ASP A 192 13.24 -22.25 -31.99
N GLY A 193 13.42 -23.45 -32.55
CA GLY A 193 13.48 -23.63 -34.01
C GLY A 193 14.53 -22.76 -34.71
N GLY A 194 15.67 -22.49 -34.07
CA GLY A 194 16.73 -21.62 -34.59
C GLY A 194 16.56 -20.12 -34.30
N THR A 195 15.41 -19.71 -33.75
CA THR A 195 15.15 -18.34 -33.29
C THR A 195 15.68 -18.15 -31.88
N TYR A 196 16.41 -17.06 -31.64
CA TYR A 196 16.79 -16.66 -30.28
C TYR A 196 15.59 -16.01 -29.61
N VAL A 197 15.29 -16.47 -28.39
CA VAL A 197 14.24 -15.91 -27.55
C VAL A 197 14.87 -15.45 -26.24
N GLU A 198 14.63 -14.20 -25.87
CA GLU A 198 15.10 -13.61 -24.61
C GLU A 198 13.90 -13.00 -23.89
N LEU A 199 13.77 -13.29 -22.60
CA LEU A 199 12.72 -12.78 -21.74
C LEU A 199 13.34 -12.05 -20.57
N VAL A 200 12.87 -10.84 -20.29
CA VAL A 200 13.26 -10.09 -19.09
C VAL A 200 12.02 -9.62 -18.35
N THR A 201 11.78 -10.16 -17.16
CA THR A 201 10.69 -9.78 -16.27
C THR A 201 11.19 -8.76 -15.25
N TYR A 202 10.49 -7.64 -15.15
CA TYR A 202 10.90 -6.50 -14.33
C TYR A 202 10.31 -6.56 -12.92
N PRO A 203 10.93 -5.88 -11.94
CA PRO A 203 10.36 -5.77 -10.59
C PRO A 203 8.94 -5.20 -10.62
N VAL A 204 8.03 -5.78 -9.83
CA VAL A 204 6.60 -5.40 -9.82
C VAL A 204 6.41 -3.92 -9.45
N ALA A 205 7.20 -3.40 -8.51
CA ALA A 205 7.11 -2.00 -8.06
C ALA A 205 7.41 -1.01 -9.19
N GLU A 206 8.35 -1.34 -10.08
CA GLU A 206 8.70 -0.53 -11.24
C GLU A 206 7.72 -0.74 -12.40
N SER A 207 7.29 -1.99 -12.57
CA SER A 207 6.35 -2.39 -13.62
C SER A 207 5.05 -1.58 -13.52
N MET A 208 4.55 -1.30 -12.32
CA MET A 208 3.31 -0.52 -12.16
C MET A 208 3.44 0.91 -12.68
N SER A 209 4.55 1.59 -12.39
CA SER A 209 4.82 2.94 -12.93
C SER A 209 4.86 2.96 -14.47
N ILE A 210 5.31 1.87 -15.07
CA ILE A 210 5.24 1.68 -16.53
C ILE A 210 3.79 1.44 -16.96
N GLY A 211 3.00 0.64 -16.24
CA GLY A 211 1.56 0.49 -16.48
C GLY A 211 0.82 1.84 -16.51
N ASP A 212 1.18 2.76 -15.62
CA ASP A 212 0.63 4.13 -15.58
C ASP A 212 0.99 4.94 -16.84
N LEU A 213 2.21 4.77 -17.37
CA LEU A 213 2.61 5.34 -18.67
C LEU A 213 1.71 4.85 -19.80
N PHE A 214 1.37 3.56 -19.84
CA PHE A 214 0.46 3.01 -20.86
C PHE A 214 -0.95 3.57 -20.72
N THR A 215 -1.44 3.73 -19.49
CA THR A 215 -2.74 4.35 -19.21
C THR A 215 -2.79 5.81 -19.68
N GLN A 216 -1.71 6.56 -19.44
CA GLN A 216 -1.58 7.91 -19.96
C GLN A 216 -1.52 7.93 -21.49
N ALA A 217 -0.75 7.04 -22.10
CA ALA A 217 -0.63 6.93 -23.55
C ALA A 217 -1.98 6.64 -24.22
N VAL A 218 -2.83 5.77 -23.64
CA VAL A 218 -4.19 5.53 -24.15
C VAL A 218 -5.03 6.81 -24.06
N ARG A 219 -5.02 7.50 -22.92
CA ARG A 219 -5.80 8.74 -22.70
C ARG A 219 -5.41 9.85 -23.68
N GLU A 220 -4.11 9.98 -23.95
CA GLU A 220 -3.54 11.04 -24.79
C GLU A 220 -3.33 10.59 -26.24
N LYS A 221 -3.72 9.36 -26.58
CA LYS A 221 -3.60 8.76 -27.93
C LYS A 221 -2.15 8.73 -28.46
N LEU A 222 -1.22 8.40 -27.57
CA LEU A 222 0.20 8.31 -27.87
C LEU A 222 0.58 6.91 -28.36
N THR A 223 1.52 6.85 -29.29
CA THR A 223 2.25 5.64 -29.69
C THR A 223 3.47 5.47 -28.82
N ILE A 224 3.90 4.23 -28.57
CA ILE A 224 5.10 3.94 -27.80
C ILE A 224 6.09 3.14 -28.65
N LYS A 225 7.32 3.61 -28.69
CA LYS A 225 8.49 2.89 -29.20
C LYS A 225 9.20 2.22 -28.02
N MET A 226 9.63 0.97 -28.21
CA MET A 226 10.40 0.22 -27.22
C MET A 226 11.77 -0.13 -27.77
N ASP A 227 12.81 0.30 -27.07
CA ASP A 227 14.20 -0.03 -27.36
C ASP A 227 14.67 -1.13 -26.40
N TYR A 228 15.21 -2.23 -26.94
CA TYR A 228 15.86 -3.28 -26.17
C TYR A 228 17.30 -2.86 -25.86
N LEU A 229 17.68 -2.91 -24.58
CA LEU A 229 18.95 -2.40 -24.08
C LEU A 229 19.86 -3.53 -23.57
N ALA A 230 21.15 -3.43 -23.86
CA ALA A 230 22.19 -4.30 -23.29
C ALA A 230 23.44 -3.49 -22.88
N GLY A 231 24.25 -4.04 -21.97
CA GLY A 231 25.46 -3.40 -21.48
C GLY A 231 25.18 -2.03 -20.83
N GLU A 232 25.95 -1.01 -21.21
CA GLU A 232 25.78 0.38 -20.75
C GLU A 232 24.61 1.09 -21.45
N ASN A 233 23.40 0.52 -21.38
CA ASN A 233 22.17 1.04 -22.01
C ASN A 233 22.26 1.22 -23.54
N LYS A 234 23.04 0.38 -24.22
CA LYS A 234 23.13 0.42 -25.68
C LYS A 234 21.85 -0.13 -26.30
N VAL A 235 21.27 0.62 -27.24
CA VAL A 235 20.12 0.15 -28.02
C VAL A 235 20.55 -0.97 -28.97
N MET A 236 19.97 -2.15 -28.79
CA MET A 236 20.30 -3.36 -29.54
C MET A 236 19.28 -3.69 -30.62
N ASN A 237 18.02 -3.33 -30.36
CA ASN A 237 16.89 -3.47 -31.27
C ASN A 237 15.78 -2.50 -30.87
N THR A 238 14.89 -2.17 -31.80
CA THR A 238 13.78 -1.25 -31.58
C THR A 238 12.51 -1.80 -32.21
N ILE A 239 11.40 -1.77 -31.47
CA ILE A 239 10.07 -2.07 -32.00
C ILE A 239 9.10 -0.92 -31.72
N ARG A 240 8.05 -0.82 -32.53
CA ARG A 240 6.88 0.01 -32.21
C ARG A 240 5.78 -0.89 -31.66
N LEU A 241 5.24 -0.52 -30.50
CA LEU A 241 4.11 -1.24 -29.92
C LEU A 241 2.84 -0.91 -30.72
N SER A 242 2.02 -1.91 -30.98
CA SER A 242 0.74 -1.69 -31.66
C SER A 242 -0.24 -0.97 -30.74
N ALA A 243 -1.23 -0.29 -31.32
CA ALA A 243 -2.29 0.35 -30.52
C ALA A 243 -3.05 -0.66 -29.65
N GLU A 244 -3.22 -1.90 -30.14
CA GLU A 244 -3.86 -2.99 -29.40
C GLU A 244 -3.02 -3.45 -28.20
N ASP A 245 -1.69 -3.55 -28.36
CA ASP A 245 -0.79 -3.89 -27.25
C ASP A 245 -0.79 -2.77 -26.20
N ILE A 246 -0.74 -1.50 -26.63
CA ILE A 246 -0.78 -0.35 -25.72
C ILE A 246 -2.07 -0.36 -24.90
N LEU A 247 -3.22 -0.57 -25.56
CA LEU A 247 -4.51 -0.68 -24.90
C LEU A 247 -4.56 -1.88 -23.95
N ALA A 248 -4.04 -3.04 -24.38
CA ALA A 248 -4.05 -4.23 -23.54
C ALA A 248 -3.20 -4.08 -22.29
N ILE A 249 -2.00 -3.50 -22.41
CA ILE A 249 -1.11 -3.26 -21.28
C ILE A 249 -1.75 -2.25 -20.30
N SER A 250 -2.39 -1.18 -20.82
CA SER A 250 -3.14 -0.23 -19.98
C SER A 250 -4.28 -0.91 -19.22
N ARG A 251 -5.09 -1.73 -19.89
CA ARG A 251 -6.19 -2.48 -19.24
C ARG A 251 -5.69 -3.45 -18.18
N THR A 252 -4.53 -4.08 -18.41
CA THR A 252 -3.89 -4.96 -17.43
C THR A 252 -3.42 -4.16 -16.21
N ALA A 253 -2.87 -2.96 -16.39
CA ALA A 253 -2.48 -2.07 -15.30
C ALA A 253 -3.70 -1.61 -14.46
N GLU A 254 -4.79 -1.23 -15.14
CA GLU A 254 -6.05 -0.88 -14.47
C GLU A 254 -6.59 -2.06 -13.62
N LEU A 255 -6.62 -3.27 -14.17
CA LEU A 255 -7.03 -4.46 -13.43
C LEU A 255 -6.12 -4.71 -12.22
N ALA A 256 -4.80 -4.57 -12.38
CA ALA A 256 -3.84 -4.76 -11.29
C ALA A 256 -4.05 -3.73 -10.16
N HIS A 257 -4.31 -2.45 -10.47
CA HIS A 257 -4.67 -1.44 -9.48
C HIS A 257 -5.94 -1.81 -8.71
N LEU A 258 -7.00 -2.22 -9.40
CA LEU A 258 -8.26 -2.59 -8.76
C LEU A 258 -8.12 -3.83 -7.85
N LEU A 259 -7.41 -4.85 -8.30
CA LEU A 259 -7.10 -6.05 -7.49
C LEU A 259 -6.20 -5.70 -6.29
N GLY A 260 -5.24 -4.79 -6.47
CA GLY A 260 -4.37 -4.30 -5.41
C GLY A 260 -5.16 -3.57 -4.32
N GLU A 261 -6.10 -2.71 -4.72
CA GLU A 261 -7.02 -2.03 -3.81
C GLU A 261 -7.91 -3.01 -3.06
N GLN A 262 -8.45 -4.03 -3.73
CA GLN A 262 -9.24 -5.07 -3.07
C GLN A 262 -8.41 -5.83 -2.03
N ASN A 263 -7.18 -6.20 -2.38
CA ASN A 263 -6.27 -6.89 -1.47
C ASN A 263 -5.91 -6.01 -0.26
N ARG A 264 -5.71 -4.70 -0.46
CA ARG A 264 -5.47 -3.71 0.60
C ARG A 264 -6.66 -3.61 1.54
N LEU A 265 -7.87 -3.45 1.01
CA LEU A 265 -9.10 -3.38 1.81
C LEU A 265 -9.35 -4.67 2.58
N ARG A 266 -9.10 -5.83 1.98
CA ARG A 266 -9.20 -7.15 2.63
C ARG A 266 -8.26 -7.25 3.84
N LYS A 267 -6.98 -6.88 3.68
CA LYS A 267 -5.99 -6.88 4.78
C LYS A 267 -6.38 -5.93 5.91
N ASN A 268 -6.89 -4.74 5.54
CA ASN A 268 -7.37 -3.75 6.51
C ASN A 268 -8.60 -4.28 7.28
N ALA A 269 -9.54 -4.95 6.60
CA ALA A 269 -10.71 -5.55 7.23
C ALA A 269 -10.31 -6.68 8.18
N GLU A 270 -9.37 -7.54 7.80
CA GLU A 270 -8.85 -8.60 8.65
C GLU A 270 -8.19 -8.03 9.92
N THR A 271 -7.39 -6.97 9.77
CA THR A 271 -6.74 -6.29 10.90
C THR A 271 -7.77 -5.63 11.81
N ALA A 272 -8.80 -4.99 11.25
CA ALA A 272 -9.89 -4.40 12.02
C ALA A 272 -10.68 -5.47 12.79
N ARG A 273 -11.04 -6.59 12.15
CA ARG A 273 -11.77 -7.71 12.78
C ARG A 273 -10.98 -8.34 13.92
N LYS A 274 -9.70 -8.68 13.69
CA LYS A 274 -8.81 -9.21 14.75
C LYS A 274 -8.69 -8.26 15.94
N ARG A 275 -8.69 -6.95 15.68
CA ARG A 275 -8.63 -5.93 16.74
C ARG A 275 -9.92 -5.86 17.53
N ILE A 276 -11.08 -5.88 16.86
CA ILE A 276 -12.39 -5.94 17.51
C ILE A 276 -12.49 -7.19 18.39
N GLU A 277 -12.20 -8.36 17.83
CA GLU A 277 -12.24 -9.65 18.53
C GLU A 277 -11.36 -9.63 19.78
N ARG A 278 -10.10 -9.17 19.68
CA ARG A 278 -9.18 -9.07 20.82
C ARG A 278 -9.70 -8.13 21.92
N LEU A 279 -10.28 -6.98 21.55
CA LEU A 279 -10.75 -5.99 22.51
C LEU A 279 -12.08 -6.41 23.17
N GLU A 280 -12.92 -7.16 22.48
CA GLU A 280 -14.20 -7.67 22.99
C GLU A 280 -14.02 -8.96 23.82
N SER A 281 -13.12 -9.86 23.43
CA SER A 281 -12.75 -11.04 24.24
C SER A 281 -11.98 -10.65 25.52
N GLY A 282 -11.12 -9.64 25.45
CA GLY A 282 -10.45 -9.08 26.62
C GLY A 282 -11.42 -8.48 27.65
N LYS A 283 -12.62 -8.05 27.23
CA LYS A 283 -13.69 -7.61 28.15
C LYS A 283 -14.33 -8.79 28.90
N GLN A 284 -14.26 -10.02 28.39
CA GLN A 284 -14.88 -11.19 29.04
C GLN A 284 -14.02 -11.79 30.17
N ILE A 285 -12.73 -11.46 30.25
CA ILE A 285 -11.81 -11.96 31.30
C ILE A 285 -11.73 -10.99 32.49
N GLU A 286 -12.15 -9.72 32.32
CA GLU A 286 -12.16 -8.69 33.37
C GLU A 286 -13.50 -8.62 34.16
N ASN A 287 -14.47 -9.49 33.87
CA ASN A 287 -15.74 -9.67 34.59
C ASN A 287 -15.78 -11.02 35.32
#